data_AF-A0A969LS26-F1
#
_entry.id   AF-A0A969LS26-F1
#
_cell.length_a   1.000
_cell.length_b   1.000
_cell.length_c   1.000
_cell.angle_alpha   90.00
_cell.angle_beta   90.00
_cell.angle_gamma   90.00
#
_symmetry.space_group_name_H-M   'P 1'
#
loop_
_entity.id
_entity.type
_entity.pdbx_description
1 polymer ?
#
loop_
_entity_poly.entity_id
_entity_poly.type
_entity_poly.pdbx_seq_one_letter_code
_entity_poly.pdbx_strand_id
1 'polypeptide(L)'
;DELAEGIPSAWIGRGQCIEHHGSGEPYLPVMEALARLARTDAHEQLGAVLRRIAPSWLLELPALLDSQERRVRYLRVSVTDRCNFRCTYCRPADDLEFGARTDLLTFEELERVVTVFARLGVRKLRLTGQIDRLVRVGKEILIVDYKTNRPPPHSVDDVAEAYTLQLAAYRLAVRQVFGTASVRAALLWTDGPRIMEIPAAVLDNAEKRVFTVDRASLDARGSDT
;
A
#
# COMPACT_ATOMS: atom_id res chain seq x y z
N ASP A 1 -38.48 -14.86 -25.14
CA ASP A 1 -37.45 -15.11 -26.15
C ASP A 1 -37.04 -13.86 -26.95
N GLU A 2 -36.88 -12.70 -26.30
CA GLU A 2 -36.26 -11.51 -26.92
C GLU A 2 -34.72 -11.61 -27.00
N LEU A 3 -34.12 -12.68 -26.47
CA LEU A 3 -32.68 -12.90 -26.50
C LEU A 3 -32.18 -13.47 -27.84
N ALA A 4 -33.07 -13.96 -28.70
CA ALA A 4 -32.71 -14.71 -29.92
C ALA A 4 -32.86 -13.92 -31.23
N GLU A 5 -33.61 -12.81 -31.24
CA GLU A 5 -33.75 -11.98 -32.44
C GLU A 5 -32.54 -11.05 -32.58
N GLY A 6 -31.55 -11.49 -33.37
CA GLY A 6 -30.43 -10.68 -33.80
C GLY A 6 -29.03 -11.16 -33.40
N ILE A 7 -28.87 -12.37 -32.85
CA ILE A 7 -27.54 -12.94 -32.65
C ILE A 7 -26.98 -13.36 -34.03
N PRO A 8 -25.90 -12.74 -34.55
CA PRO A 8 -25.23 -13.27 -35.74
C PRO A 8 -24.64 -14.64 -35.41
N SER A 9 -24.57 -15.54 -36.40
CA SER A 9 -23.81 -16.80 -36.43
C SER A 9 -23.19 -17.26 -35.10
N ALA A 10 -23.69 -18.37 -34.53
CA ALA A 10 -23.16 -18.97 -33.30
C ALA A 10 -21.62 -18.95 -33.25
N TRP A 11 -21.04 -18.32 -32.21
CA TRP A 11 -19.60 -18.33 -32.00
C TRP A 11 -19.17 -19.64 -31.33
N ILE A 12 -18.14 -20.27 -31.88
CA ILE A 12 -17.59 -21.51 -31.32
C ILE A 12 -16.18 -21.23 -30.79
N GLY A 13 -16.08 -21.09 -29.46
CA GLY A 13 -14.81 -21.08 -28.76
C GLY A 13 -14.37 -22.50 -28.41
N ARG A 14 -13.06 -22.76 -28.36
CA ARG A 14 -12.51 -24.04 -27.88
C ARG A 14 -11.49 -23.75 -26.80
N GLY A 15 -11.62 -24.42 -25.66
CA GLY A 15 -10.59 -24.45 -24.63
C GLY A 15 -10.20 -25.88 -24.31
N GLN A 16 -9.02 -26.04 -23.73
CA GLN A 16 -8.47 -27.33 -23.38
C GLN A 16 -8.57 -27.53 -21.87
N CYS A 17 -9.03 -28.73 -21.49
CA CYS A 17 -8.89 -29.21 -20.13
C CYS A 17 -7.53 -29.89 -20.04
N ILE A 18 -6.53 -29.17 -19.55
CA ILE A 18 -5.20 -29.72 -19.27
C ILE A 18 -5.14 -30.03 -17.78
N GLU A 19 -4.61 -31.19 -17.41
CA GLU A 19 -4.27 -31.44 -16.01
C GLU A 19 -3.06 -30.57 -15.63
N HIS A 20 -3.32 -29.55 -14.81
CA HIS A 20 -2.26 -28.72 -14.24
C HIS A 20 -1.79 -29.31 -12.91
N HIS A 21 -0.48 -29.31 -12.65
CA HIS A 21 0.03 -29.51 -11.30
C HIS A 21 -0.26 -28.25 -10.47
N GLY A 22 -1.27 -28.33 -9.59
CA GLY A 22 -1.70 -27.23 -8.73
C GLY A 22 -3.20 -27.29 -8.42
N SER A 23 -3.73 -26.26 -7.78
CA SER A 23 -5.18 -26.10 -7.63
C SER A 23 -5.82 -25.86 -9.00
N GLY A 24 -6.66 -26.79 -9.46
CA GLY A 24 -7.34 -26.65 -10.75
C GLY A 24 -8.29 -25.45 -10.75
N GLU A 25 -8.18 -24.59 -11.75
CA GLU A 25 -9.16 -23.53 -11.99
C GLU A 25 -10.35 -24.10 -12.79
N PRO A 26 -11.55 -24.24 -12.19
CA PRO A 26 -12.68 -24.95 -12.81
C PRO A 26 -13.19 -24.28 -14.10
N TYR A 27 -12.84 -23.01 -14.34
CA TYR A 27 -13.26 -22.25 -15.50
C TYR A 27 -12.17 -22.09 -16.56
N LEU A 28 -10.96 -22.64 -16.36
CA LEU A 28 -9.84 -22.42 -17.26
C LEU A 28 -10.14 -22.76 -18.73
N PRO A 29 -10.80 -23.88 -19.08
CA PRO A 29 -11.17 -24.16 -20.47
C PRO A 29 -12.14 -23.12 -21.04
N VAL A 30 -13.06 -22.61 -20.22
CA VAL A 30 -14.01 -21.57 -20.65
C VAL A 30 -13.27 -20.25 -20.89
N MET A 31 -12.38 -19.88 -19.97
CA MET A 31 -11.55 -18.67 -20.10
C MET A 31 -10.65 -18.73 -21.32
N GLU A 32 -10.06 -19.88 -21.63
CA GLU A 32 -9.26 -20.07 -22.84
C GLU A 32 -10.12 -19.96 -24.11
N ALA A 33 -11.31 -20.55 -24.12
CA ALA A 33 -12.24 -20.44 -25.24
C ALA A 33 -12.64 -18.98 -25.51
N LEU A 34 -12.96 -18.23 -24.45
CA LEU A 34 -13.27 -16.80 -24.53
C LEU A 34 -12.06 -15.97 -24.97
N ALA A 35 -10.86 -16.26 -24.46
CA ALA A 35 -9.64 -15.58 -24.86
C ALA A 35 -9.27 -15.82 -26.34
N ARG A 36 -9.59 -17.01 -26.87
CA ARG A 36 -9.43 -17.31 -28.30
C ARG A 36 -10.46 -16.58 -29.15
N LEU A 37 -11.74 -16.57 -28.74
CA LEU A 37 -12.80 -15.81 -29.42
C LEU A 37 -12.51 -14.30 -29.41
N ALA A 38 -11.95 -13.77 -28.34
CA ALA A 38 -11.52 -12.37 -28.23
C ALA A 38 -10.46 -11.96 -29.26
N ARG A 39 -9.81 -12.93 -29.93
CA ARG A 39 -8.81 -12.71 -30.99
C ARG A 39 -9.39 -12.86 -32.41
N THR A 40 -10.69 -13.13 -32.55
CA THR A 40 -11.38 -13.17 -33.84
C THR A 40 -12.19 -11.88 -34.07
N ASP A 41 -12.93 -11.85 -35.16
CA ASP A 41 -13.98 -10.87 -35.47
C ASP A 41 -15.09 -10.75 -34.38
N ALA A 42 -15.21 -11.74 -33.49
CA ALA A 42 -16.17 -11.72 -32.38
C ALA A 42 -15.78 -10.77 -31.23
N HIS A 43 -14.58 -10.16 -31.27
CA HIS A 43 -14.02 -9.33 -30.21
C HIS A 43 -14.98 -8.27 -29.64
N GLU A 44 -15.52 -7.40 -30.51
CA GLU A 44 -16.38 -6.27 -30.12
C GLU A 44 -17.68 -6.77 -29.46
N GLN A 45 -18.31 -7.76 -30.08
CA GLN A 45 -19.59 -8.32 -29.60
C GLN A 45 -19.40 -9.12 -28.31
N LEU A 46 -18.32 -9.91 -28.22
CA LEU A 46 -17.97 -10.65 -27.01
C LEU A 46 -17.68 -9.69 -25.84
N GLY A 47 -16.91 -8.62 -26.09
CA GLY A 47 -16.67 -7.58 -25.11
C GLY A 47 -17.96 -6.92 -24.62
N ALA A 48 -18.87 -6.57 -25.54
CA ALA A 48 -20.17 -5.99 -25.18
C ALA A 48 -21.04 -6.94 -24.34
N VAL A 49 -21.08 -8.23 -24.68
CA VAL A 49 -21.81 -9.25 -23.92
C VAL A 49 -21.21 -9.40 -22.52
N LEU A 50 -19.89 -9.59 -22.41
CA LEU A 50 -19.23 -9.79 -21.12
C LEU A 50 -19.35 -8.57 -20.21
N ARG A 51 -19.22 -7.34 -20.73
CA ARG A 51 -19.48 -6.12 -19.94
C ARG A 51 -20.88 -6.10 -19.34
N ARG A 52 -21.87 -6.66 -20.05
CA ARG A 52 -23.27 -6.68 -19.61
C ARG A 52 -23.56 -7.80 -18.61
N ILE A 53 -23.08 -9.01 -18.86
CA ILE A 53 -23.52 -10.21 -18.12
C ILE A 53 -22.48 -10.74 -17.13
N ALA A 54 -21.20 -10.50 -17.36
CA ALA A 54 -20.09 -11.04 -16.57
C ALA A 54 -18.93 -10.04 -16.50
N PRO A 55 -19.13 -8.81 -15.99
CA PRO A 55 -18.12 -7.76 -16.03
C PRO A 55 -16.84 -8.11 -15.27
N SER A 56 -16.91 -8.97 -14.23
CA SER A 56 -15.73 -9.43 -13.50
C SER A 56 -14.84 -10.36 -14.32
N TRP A 57 -15.38 -11.07 -15.32
CA TRP A 57 -14.61 -11.98 -16.16
C TRP A 57 -13.67 -11.23 -17.13
N LEU A 58 -13.93 -9.94 -17.36
CA LEU A 58 -13.05 -9.09 -18.17
C LEU A 58 -11.68 -8.87 -17.52
N LEU A 59 -11.56 -9.02 -16.18
CA LEU A 59 -10.28 -8.94 -15.48
C LEU A 59 -9.31 -10.05 -15.93
N GLU A 60 -9.85 -11.20 -16.29
CA GLU A 60 -9.10 -12.37 -16.77
C GLU A 60 -8.91 -12.36 -18.30
N LEU A 61 -9.56 -11.42 -19.01
CA LEU A 61 -9.53 -11.28 -20.46
C LEU A 61 -9.05 -9.89 -20.88
N PRO A 62 -7.79 -9.51 -20.55
CA PRO A 62 -7.29 -8.15 -20.76
C PRO A 62 -7.29 -7.69 -22.21
N ALA A 63 -7.36 -8.64 -23.17
CA ALA A 63 -7.52 -8.33 -24.58
C ALA A 63 -8.84 -7.59 -24.88
N LEU A 64 -9.93 -7.91 -24.17
CA LEU A 64 -11.26 -7.32 -24.37
C LEU A 64 -11.45 -5.96 -23.67
N LEU A 65 -10.48 -5.55 -22.84
CA LEU A 65 -10.53 -4.26 -22.16
C LEU A 65 -10.14 -3.14 -23.11
N ASP A 66 -10.92 -2.07 -23.12
CA ASP A 66 -10.57 -0.86 -23.84
C ASP A 66 -9.46 -0.07 -23.12
N SER A 67 -9.08 1.08 -23.68
CA SER A 67 -8.04 1.93 -23.08
C SER A 67 -8.49 2.62 -21.78
N GLN A 68 -9.78 2.85 -21.57
CA GLN A 68 -10.34 3.42 -20.34
C GLN A 68 -10.42 2.38 -19.22
N GLU A 69 -10.79 1.14 -19.57
CA GLU A 69 -10.89 0.00 -18.67
C GLU A 69 -9.50 -0.43 -18.16
N ARG A 70 -8.45 -0.28 -18.98
CA ARG A 70 -7.05 -0.54 -18.60
C ARG A 70 -6.36 0.60 -17.85
N ARG A 71 -7.02 1.76 -17.65
CA ARG A 71 -6.38 2.87 -16.93
C ARG A 71 -6.16 2.51 -15.47
N VAL A 72 -4.89 2.42 -15.08
CA VAL A 72 -4.49 2.31 -13.68
C VAL A 72 -4.84 3.64 -12.98
N ARG A 73 -5.88 3.63 -12.17
CA ARG A 73 -6.32 4.83 -11.41
C ARG A 73 -5.79 4.88 -9.98
N TYR A 74 -5.24 3.75 -9.51
CA TYR A 74 -4.88 3.54 -8.12
C TYR A 74 -3.48 2.94 -8.01
N LEU A 75 -2.66 3.54 -7.14
CA LEU A 75 -1.35 3.03 -6.78
C LEU A 75 -1.31 2.81 -5.26
N ARG A 76 -0.92 1.60 -4.84
CA ARG A 76 -0.59 1.30 -3.44
C ARG A 76 0.91 1.13 -3.33
N VAL A 77 1.52 1.85 -2.39
CA VAL A 77 2.95 1.79 -2.15
C VAL A 77 3.19 1.41 -0.70
N SER A 78 3.89 0.30 -0.47
CA SER A 78 4.38 -0.07 0.86
C SER A 78 5.75 0.56 1.08
N VAL A 79 5.89 1.35 2.13
CA VAL A 79 7.17 2.03 2.44
C VAL A 79 8.12 1.16 3.26
N THR A 80 7.64 0.03 3.77
CA THR A 80 8.43 -0.92 4.54
C THR A 80 7.82 -2.32 4.46
N ASP A 81 8.67 -3.34 4.59
CA ASP A 81 8.34 -4.75 4.79
C ASP A 81 8.50 -5.16 6.27
N ARG A 82 9.01 -4.25 7.11
CA ARG A 82 9.29 -4.51 8.53
C ARG A 82 8.04 -4.40 9.36
N CYS A 83 7.79 -5.46 10.15
CA CYS A 83 6.74 -5.51 11.14
C CYS A 83 7.21 -6.23 12.40
N ASN A 84 7.10 -5.55 13.54
CA ASN A 84 7.47 -6.06 14.86
C ASN A 84 6.43 -7.04 15.44
N PHE A 85 5.33 -7.32 14.73
CA PHE A 85 4.29 -8.28 15.14
C PHE A 85 4.29 -9.55 14.28
N ARG A 86 3.74 -10.62 14.86
CA ARG A 86 3.55 -11.95 14.25
C ARG A 86 2.08 -12.33 14.29
N CYS A 87 1.24 -11.52 13.64
CA CYS A 87 -0.20 -11.75 13.61
C CYS A 87 -0.49 -13.03 12.82
N THR A 88 -1.17 -14.01 13.41
CA THR A 88 -1.48 -15.30 12.77
C THR A 88 -2.16 -15.20 11.41
N TYR A 89 -2.96 -14.15 11.19
CA TYR A 89 -3.71 -13.91 9.94
C TYR A 89 -2.97 -13.05 8.90
N CYS A 90 -1.85 -12.41 9.26
CA CYS A 90 -1.10 -11.51 8.37
C CYS A 90 0.33 -11.99 8.13
N ARG A 91 0.96 -12.54 9.17
CA ARG A 91 2.35 -13.00 9.19
C ARG A 91 2.48 -14.14 10.23
N PRO A 92 2.33 -15.40 9.79
CA PRO A 92 2.64 -16.57 10.62
C PRO A 92 4.09 -16.50 11.15
N ALA A 93 4.37 -17.15 12.27
CA ALA A 93 5.60 -16.93 13.05
C ALA A 93 6.89 -17.44 12.39
N ASP A 94 6.79 -18.19 11.29
CA ASP A 94 7.89 -18.97 10.73
C ASP A 94 8.79 -18.12 9.81
N ASP A 95 10.10 -18.20 10.02
CA ASP A 95 11.22 -17.84 9.14
C ASP A 95 11.02 -16.65 8.18
N LEU A 96 10.91 -15.44 8.74
CA LEU A 96 10.82 -14.21 7.97
C LEU A 96 12.16 -13.49 7.93
N GLU A 97 12.85 -13.59 6.80
CA GLU A 97 13.93 -12.69 6.46
C GLU A 97 13.36 -11.35 5.99
N PHE A 98 13.82 -10.26 6.60
CA PHE A 98 13.53 -8.91 6.12
C PHE A 98 14.51 -8.56 5.02
N GLY A 99 14.04 -7.83 4.00
CA GLY A 99 14.93 -7.23 3.02
C GLY A 99 15.99 -6.36 3.72
N ALA A 100 17.18 -6.31 3.13
CA ALA A 100 18.14 -5.31 3.53
C ALA A 100 17.52 -3.92 3.29
N ARG A 101 17.93 -2.91 4.06
CA ARG A 101 17.40 -1.54 3.88
C ARG A 101 17.68 -1.01 2.46
N THR A 102 18.72 -1.52 1.81
CA THR A 102 19.08 -1.24 0.41
C THR A 102 18.12 -1.80 -0.62
N ASP A 103 17.31 -2.80 -0.23
CA ASP A 103 16.32 -3.42 -1.12
C ASP A 103 14.99 -2.66 -1.12
N LEU A 104 14.82 -1.72 -0.18
CA LEU A 104 13.70 -0.80 -0.14
C LEU A 104 13.99 0.42 -1.00
N LEU A 105 12.97 0.86 -1.74
CA LEU A 105 13.05 2.10 -2.52
C LEU A 105 13.44 3.27 -1.62
N THR A 106 14.41 4.06 -2.08
CA THR A 106 14.68 5.34 -1.43
C THR A 106 13.49 6.26 -1.60
N PHE A 107 13.49 7.36 -0.84
CA PHE A 107 12.43 8.34 -0.94
C PHE A 107 12.39 9.01 -2.33
N GLU A 108 13.55 9.25 -2.94
CA GLU A 108 13.70 9.79 -4.29
C GLU A 108 13.16 8.82 -5.34
N GLU A 109 13.40 7.52 -5.16
CA GLU A 109 12.86 6.48 -6.04
C GLU A 109 11.34 6.35 -5.89
N LEU A 110 10.83 6.37 -4.65
CA LEU A 110 9.39 6.38 -4.38
C LEU A 110 8.70 7.57 -5.05
N GLU A 111 9.26 8.77 -4.91
CA GLU A 111 8.75 9.95 -5.59
C GLU A 111 8.76 9.77 -7.11
N ARG A 112 9.86 9.29 -7.67
CA ARG A 112 9.99 9.08 -9.11
C ARG A 112 8.92 8.13 -9.61
N VAL A 113 8.72 7.00 -8.93
CA VAL A 113 7.69 6.01 -9.25
C VAL A 113 6.30 6.65 -9.17
N VAL A 114 5.96 7.29 -8.04
CA VAL A 114 4.65 7.94 -7.85
C VAL A 114 4.40 9.00 -8.92
N THR A 115 5.40 9.80 -9.28
CA THR A 115 5.30 10.85 -10.30
C THR A 115 5.04 10.26 -11.68
N VAL A 116 5.74 9.18 -12.05
CA VAL A 116 5.50 8.48 -13.32
C VAL A 116 4.08 7.95 -13.37
N PHE A 117 3.60 7.27 -12.32
CA PHE A 117 2.24 6.74 -12.26
C PHE A 117 1.17 7.84 -12.28
N ALA A 118 1.41 8.98 -11.62
CA ALA A 118 0.51 10.13 -11.66
C ALA A 118 0.36 10.68 -13.09
N ARG A 119 1.48 10.77 -13.84
CA ARG A 119 1.48 11.16 -15.27
C ARG A 119 0.72 10.14 -16.15
N LEU A 120 0.78 8.86 -15.80
CA LEU A 120 0.05 7.78 -16.49
C LEU A 120 -1.45 7.71 -16.18
N GLY A 121 -1.96 8.59 -15.31
CA GLY A 121 -3.40 8.66 -15.03
C GLY A 121 -3.82 8.14 -13.65
N VAL A 122 -2.87 7.72 -12.79
CA VAL A 122 -3.18 7.43 -11.39
C VAL A 122 -3.69 8.71 -10.72
N ARG A 123 -4.79 8.58 -9.98
CA ARG A 123 -5.42 9.70 -9.24
C ARG A 123 -5.56 9.40 -7.76
N LYS A 124 -5.42 8.14 -7.35
CA LYS A 124 -5.50 7.71 -5.96
C LYS A 124 -4.21 7.02 -5.56
N LEU A 125 -3.50 7.61 -4.62
CA LEU A 125 -2.32 7.02 -3.99
C LEU A 125 -2.71 6.54 -2.58
N ARG A 126 -2.36 5.30 -2.24
CA ARG A 126 -2.39 4.80 -0.86
C ARG A 126 -1.00 4.43 -0.43
N LEU A 127 -0.46 5.20 0.51
CA LEU A 127 0.74 4.82 1.23
C LEU A 127 0.34 3.86 2.35
N THR A 128 1.05 2.74 2.45
CA THR A 128 0.95 1.85 3.60
C THR A 128 2.28 1.81 4.31
N GLY A 129 2.25 2.10 5.60
CA GLY A 129 3.37 2.00 6.51
C GLY A 129 2.91 1.43 7.85
N GLN A 130 3.82 1.38 8.81
CA GLN A 130 3.56 0.86 10.14
C GLN A 130 3.89 1.91 11.20
N ILE A 131 3.06 1.92 12.25
CA ILE A 131 3.38 2.53 13.54
C ILE A 131 3.76 1.37 14.45
N ASP A 132 4.94 1.42 15.08
CA ASP A 132 5.47 0.25 15.79
C ASP A 132 4.56 -0.22 16.92
N ARG A 133 4.05 0.71 17.74
CA ARG A 133 3.09 0.38 18.80
C ARG A 133 2.05 1.47 18.97
N LEU A 134 0.81 1.01 19.13
CA LEU A 134 -0.29 1.82 19.66
C LEU A 134 -0.78 1.19 20.96
N VAL A 135 -0.89 2.01 22.00
CA VAL A 135 -1.50 1.65 23.28
C VAL A 135 -2.74 2.51 23.46
N ARG A 136 -3.88 1.88 23.76
CA ARG A 136 -5.13 2.59 24.04
C ARG A 136 -5.51 2.41 25.49
N VAL A 137 -5.67 3.53 26.21
CA VAL A 137 -6.16 3.56 27.59
C VAL A 137 -7.32 4.54 27.66
N GLY A 138 -8.54 4.02 27.74
CA GLY A 138 -9.75 4.84 27.68
C GLY A 138 -9.84 5.67 26.39
N LYS A 139 -9.77 7.01 26.54
CA LYS A 139 -9.79 8.00 25.44
C LYS A 139 -8.40 8.47 25.02
N GLU A 140 -7.35 7.88 25.57
CA GLU A 140 -5.97 8.19 25.18
C GLU A 140 -5.40 7.11 24.27
N ILE A 141 -4.65 7.56 23.26
CA ILE A 141 -3.81 6.73 22.42
C ILE A 141 -2.36 7.18 22.62
N LEU A 142 -1.49 6.24 22.96
CA LEU A 142 -0.04 6.45 22.98
C LEU A 142 0.59 5.72 21.79
N ILE A 143 1.23 6.49 20.93
CA ILE A 143 2.13 6.00 19.89
C ILE A 143 3.49 5.73 20.54
N VAL A 144 4.09 4.58 20.30
CA VAL A 144 5.49 4.30 20.66
C VAL A 144 6.22 3.83 19.41
N ASP A 145 7.26 4.55 19.02
CA ASP A 145 8.12 4.26 17.86
C ASP A 145 9.52 3.84 18.32
N TYR A 146 10.06 2.76 17.76
CA TYR A 146 11.28 2.12 18.22
C TYR A 146 12.47 2.66 17.44
N LYS A 147 13.50 3.12 18.15
CA LYS A 147 14.77 3.55 17.56
C LYS A 147 15.88 2.59 17.97
N THR A 148 16.34 1.81 17.00
CA THR A 148 17.39 0.80 17.14
C THR A 148 18.69 1.28 16.49
N ASN A 149 19.83 0.86 17.05
CA ASN A 149 21.17 1.19 16.58
C ASN A 149 21.54 2.69 16.64
N ARG A 150 20.92 3.45 17.56
CA ARG A 150 21.29 4.83 17.84
C ARG A 150 21.20 5.12 19.33
N PRO A 151 22.21 5.80 19.90
CA PRO A 151 22.15 6.19 21.30
C PRO A 151 21.00 7.19 21.52
N PRO A 152 20.27 7.08 22.62
CA PRO A 152 19.26 8.06 22.97
C PRO A 152 19.92 9.44 23.18
N PRO A 153 19.33 10.53 22.67
CA PRO A 153 19.76 11.88 23.03
C PRO A 153 19.57 12.11 24.52
N HIS A 154 20.28 13.08 25.10
CA HIS A 154 20.15 13.39 26.53
C HIS A 154 18.77 14.01 26.86
N SER A 155 18.33 14.96 26.05
CA SER A 155 17.05 15.66 26.22
C SER A 155 16.13 15.49 25.00
N VAL A 156 14.85 15.86 25.15
CA VAL A 156 13.90 15.85 24.03
C VAL A 156 14.25 16.91 22.98
N ASP A 157 14.87 18.02 23.38
CA ASP A 157 15.26 19.10 22.48
C ASP A 157 16.36 18.66 21.50
N ASP A 158 17.14 17.63 21.87
CA ASP A 158 18.18 17.04 21.02
C ASP A 158 17.65 15.89 20.13
N VAL A 159 16.35 15.62 20.15
CA VAL A 159 15.75 14.61 19.27
C VAL A 159 15.78 15.12 17.84
N ALA A 160 16.38 14.34 16.94
CA ALA A 160 16.44 14.66 15.53
C ALA A 160 15.06 15.03 14.97
N GLU A 161 15.00 16.15 14.25
CA GLU A 161 13.76 16.73 13.74
C GLU A 161 12.94 15.70 12.93
N ALA A 162 13.60 14.88 12.13
CA ALA A 162 12.99 13.79 11.37
C ALA A 162 12.10 12.87 12.23
N TYR A 163 12.50 12.56 13.47
CA TYR A 163 11.70 11.72 14.38
C TYR A 163 10.48 12.46 14.93
N THR A 164 10.61 13.76 15.23
CA THR A 164 9.47 14.57 15.65
C THR A 164 8.44 14.74 14.53
N LEU A 165 8.90 14.93 13.28
CA LEU A 165 8.05 15.00 12.09
C LEU A 165 7.37 13.65 11.79
N GLN A 166 8.10 12.54 11.94
CA GLN A 166 7.54 11.20 11.80
C GLN A 166 6.41 10.96 12.82
N LEU A 167 6.65 11.26 14.09
CA LEU A 167 5.64 11.10 15.15
C LEU A 167 4.45 12.05 14.95
N ALA A 168 4.67 13.27 14.45
CA ALA A 168 3.60 14.19 14.06
C ALA A 168 2.73 13.61 12.93
N ALA A 169 3.36 13.04 11.89
CA ALA A 169 2.64 12.36 10.81
C ALA A 169 1.78 11.20 11.33
N TYR A 170 2.33 10.38 12.24
CA TYR A 170 1.57 9.31 12.89
C TYR A 170 0.41 9.84 13.73
N ARG A 171 0.64 10.90 14.51
CA ARG A 171 -0.38 11.53 15.34
C ARG A 171 -1.55 12.03 14.50
N LEU A 172 -1.29 12.68 13.37
CA LEU A 172 -2.33 13.10 12.41
C LEU A 172 -3.10 11.90 11.84
N ALA A 173 -2.40 10.84 11.42
CA ALA A 173 -3.04 9.64 10.88
C ALA A 173 -3.91 8.92 11.93
N VAL A 174 -3.42 8.78 13.16
CA VAL A 174 -4.14 8.14 14.28
C VAL A 174 -5.38 8.94 14.66
N ARG A 175 -5.33 10.28 14.64
CA ARG A 175 -6.51 11.13 14.86
C ARG A 175 -7.63 10.90 13.83
N GLN A 176 -7.28 10.62 12.57
CA GLN A 176 -8.28 10.27 11.55
C GLN A 176 -8.99 8.94 11.86
N VAL A 177 -8.31 8.01 12.56
CA VAL A 177 -8.86 6.69 12.91
C VAL A 177 -9.64 6.73 14.22
N PHE A 178 -9.13 7.43 15.24
CA PHE A 178 -9.67 7.42 16.60
C PHE A 178 -10.43 8.70 16.99
N GLY A 179 -10.65 9.62 16.04
CA GLY A 179 -11.47 10.82 16.20
C GLY A 179 -10.97 11.73 17.31
N THR A 180 -11.79 11.94 18.34
CA THR A 180 -11.53 12.88 19.45
C THR A 180 -10.59 12.34 20.53
N ALA A 181 -9.89 11.22 20.30
CA ALA A 181 -8.95 10.69 21.26
C ALA A 181 -7.75 11.64 21.46
N SER A 182 -7.27 11.73 22.71
CA SER A 182 -5.99 12.40 22.98
C SER A 182 -4.88 11.50 22.47
N VAL A 183 -4.02 12.00 21.58
CA VAL A 183 -2.95 11.21 20.97
C VAL A 183 -1.60 11.75 21.43
N ARG A 184 -0.88 10.92 22.21
CA ARG A 184 0.48 11.15 22.70
C ARG A 184 1.47 10.29 21.91
N ALA A 185 2.74 10.67 21.90
CA ALA A 185 3.76 9.91 21.18
C ALA A 185 5.08 9.87 21.95
N ALA A 186 5.76 8.72 21.92
CA ALA A 186 7.04 8.50 22.55
C ALA A 186 8.00 7.75 21.62
N LEU A 187 9.29 8.01 21.80
CA LEU A 187 10.38 7.22 21.20
C LEU A 187 10.90 6.23 22.23
N LEU A 188 11.04 4.96 21.84
CA LEU A 188 11.69 3.93 22.64
C LEU A 188 13.04 3.59 22.04
N TRP A 189 14.11 3.94 22.74
CA TRP A 189 15.48 3.69 22.32
C TRP A 189 15.93 2.33 22.82
N THR A 190 16.42 1.46 21.93
CA THR A 190 16.82 0.10 22.30
C THR A 190 18.31 -0.02 22.65
N ASP A 191 19.13 0.97 22.31
CA ASP A 191 20.57 1.01 22.64
C ASP A 191 20.83 1.31 24.12
N GLY A 192 20.01 2.18 24.72
CA GLY A 192 19.88 2.31 26.17
C GLY A 192 18.39 2.36 26.47
N PRO A 193 17.80 1.35 27.14
CA PRO A 193 16.35 1.08 27.21
C PRO A 193 15.57 2.24 27.84
N ARG A 194 15.37 3.30 27.06
CA ARG A 194 14.87 4.60 27.49
C ARG A 194 13.67 4.94 26.65
N ILE A 195 12.58 5.30 27.31
CA ILE A 195 11.42 5.88 26.68
C ILE A 195 11.47 7.40 26.83
N MET A 196 11.21 8.12 25.75
CA MET A 196 11.16 9.57 25.70
C MET A 196 9.82 9.99 25.11
N GLU A 197 8.91 10.45 25.96
CA GLU A 197 7.66 11.04 25.49
C GLU A 197 7.93 12.42 24.90
N ILE A 198 7.42 12.67 23.71
CA ILE A 198 7.60 13.95 23.02
C ILE A 198 6.47 14.90 23.46
N PRO A 199 6.79 16.09 24.00
CA PRO A 199 5.79 17.05 24.44
C PRO A 199 4.79 17.40 23.34
N ALA A 200 3.53 17.58 23.72
CA ALA A 200 2.46 17.91 22.77
C ALA A 200 2.77 19.15 21.93
N ALA A 201 3.39 20.18 22.53
CA ALA A 201 3.77 21.42 21.86
C ALA A 201 4.83 21.20 20.75
N VAL A 202 5.79 20.30 20.97
CA VAL A 202 6.79 19.93 19.95
C VAL A 202 6.11 19.26 18.77
N LEU A 203 5.22 18.30 19.05
CA LEU A 203 4.43 17.63 18.02
C LEU A 203 3.49 18.60 17.29
N ASP A 204 2.85 19.54 17.99
CA ASP A 204 1.95 20.54 17.37
C ASP A 204 2.70 21.46 16.40
N ASN A 205 3.94 21.81 16.72
CA ASN A 205 4.79 22.57 15.82
C ASN A 205 5.26 21.73 14.62
N ALA A 206 5.60 20.47 14.84
CA ALA A 206 5.97 19.54 13.78
C ALA A 206 4.79 19.25 12.83
N GLU A 207 3.55 19.11 13.34
CA GLU A 207 2.34 18.91 12.53
C GLU A 207 2.12 20.04 11.51
N LYS A 208 2.42 21.29 11.87
CA LYS A 208 2.32 22.45 10.96
C LYS A 208 3.34 22.39 9.83
N ARG A 209 4.48 21.72 10.05
CA ARG A 209 5.63 21.69 9.14
C ARG A 209 5.71 20.40 8.32
N VAL A 210 5.00 19.35 8.71
CA VAL A 210 5.09 18.01 8.09
C VAL A 210 4.84 18.01 6.57
N PHE A 211 4.06 18.97 6.07
CA PHE A 211 3.75 19.10 4.64
C PHE A 211 4.61 20.11 3.89
N THR A 212 5.49 20.85 4.58
CA THR A 212 6.27 21.96 4.02
C THR A 212 7.76 21.85 4.32
N VAL A 213 8.20 20.79 4.97
CA VAL A 213 9.61 20.59 5.35
C VAL A 213 10.49 20.34 4.13
N ASP A 214 11.71 20.88 4.14
CA ASP A 214 12.70 20.56 3.14
C ASP A 214 13.12 19.09 3.28
N ARG A 215 13.16 18.40 2.15
CA ARG A 215 13.39 16.97 2.05
C ARG A 215 14.82 16.62 2.45
N ALA A 216 15.75 17.56 2.26
CA ALA A 216 17.13 17.43 2.72
C ALA A 216 17.28 17.44 4.25
N SER A 217 16.30 17.96 5.02
CA SER A 217 16.38 18.02 6.48
C SER A 217 15.81 16.78 7.19
N LEU A 218 15.29 15.80 6.43
CA LEU A 218 14.68 14.58 6.95
C LEU A 218 15.70 13.49 7.27
N ASP A 219 16.99 13.71 7.01
CA ASP A 219 18.01 12.75 7.37
C ASP A 219 18.27 12.84 8.87
N ALA A 220 17.88 11.79 9.59
CA ALA A 220 18.12 11.73 11.04
C ALA A 220 19.62 11.59 11.36
N ARG A 221 20.46 11.25 10.37
CA ARG A 221 21.92 11.35 10.50
C ARG A 221 22.22 12.83 10.69
N GLY A 222 22.57 13.24 11.91
CA GLY A 222 23.09 14.59 12.12
C GLY A 222 24.23 14.83 11.13
N SER A 223 24.53 16.10 10.86
CA SER A 223 25.75 16.49 10.16
C SER A 223 26.95 15.87 10.88
N ASP A 224 27.40 14.69 10.42
CA ASP A 224 28.69 14.12 10.80
C ASP A 224 29.75 15.01 10.14
N THR A 225 30.12 16.06 10.87
CA THR A 225 31.45 16.70 10.82
C THR A 225 32.17 16.36 12.11
#